data_AF-A0A955RH93-F1
#
_entry.id   AF-A0A955RH93-F1
#
_cell.length_a   1.000
_cell.length_b   1.000
_cell.length_c   1.000
_cell.angle_alpha   90.00
_cell.angle_beta   90.00
_cell.angle_gamma   90.00
#
_symmetry.space_group_name_H-M   'P 1'
#
loop_
_entity.id
_entity.type
_entity.pdbx_description
1 polymer ?
#
loop_
_entity_poly.entity_id
_entity_poly.type
_entity_poly.pdbx_seq_one_letter_code
_entity_poly.pdbx_strand_id
1 'polypeptide(L)'
;MSQHVPEDLLQAFVDGDVGEQLAIHIAEHVDACPSCATRAAGLEPLAAAFAAVTDPMPPPDLVARVLAEAPTEEPERLPTQEIAIGALLLAGASLLLVGLDGPLAMAADLGVALNAAIALTRSLTIAVSSFQLTLGVATVATLGALLVTLHFASSERVLPRGFLRRIA
;
A
#
# COMPACT_ATOMS: atom_id res chain seq x y z
N MET A 1 9.32 -22.64 0.27
CA MET A 1 10.03 -23.59 -0.59
C MET A 1 11.51 -23.46 -0.27
N SER A 2 12.04 -24.34 0.57
CA SER A 2 13.34 -24.15 1.26
C SER A 2 14.51 -24.80 0.54
N GLN A 3 14.37 -25.11 -0.76
CA GLN A 3 15.39 -25.81 -1.51
C GLN A 3 16.17 -24.81 -2.35
N HIS A 4 17.45 -24.69 -2.05
CA HIS A 4 18.38 -23.84 -2.79
C HIS A 4 18.77 -24.47 -4.13
N VAL A 5 19.17 -23.64 -5.08
CA VAL A 5 19.75 -24.09 -6.35
C VAL A 5 21.09 -24.79 -6.09
N PRO A 6 21.31 -26.01 -6.62
CA PRO A 6 22.61 -26.69 -6.58
C PRO A 6 23.73 -25.81 -7.16
N GLU A 7 24.94 -25.93 -6.61
CA GLU A 7 26.05 -25.03 -6.95
C GLU A 7 26.50 -25.16 -8.42
N ASP A 8 26.54 -26.40 -8.93
CA ASP A 8 26.84 -26.72 -10.32
C ASP A 8 25.83 -26.09 -11.29
N LEU A 9 24.55 -26.13 -10.93
CA LEU A 9 23.49 -25.53 -11.73
C LEU A 9 23.51 -24.00 -11.67
N LEU A 10 23.87 -23.44 -10.52
CA LEU A 10 24.00 -21.99 -10.33
C LEU A 10 25.20 -21.44 -11.11
N GLN A 11 26.32 -22.18 -11.15
CA GLN A 11 27.48 -21.82 -11.95
C GLN A 11 27.16 -21.87 -13.45
N ALA A 12 26.52 -22.95 -13.93
CA ALA A 12 26.07 -23.02 -15.32
C ALA A 12 25.09 -21.88 -15.68
N PHE A 13 24.25 -21.44 -14.75
CA PHE A 13 23.38 -20.28 -14.95
C PHE A 13 24.17 -18.98 -15.10
N VAL A 14 25.17 -18.73 -14.25
CA VAL A 14 26.04 -17.55 -14.32
C VAL A 14 26.89 -17.55 -15.60
N ASP A 15 27.37 -18.72 -16.02
CA ASP A 15 28.14 -18.89 -17.26
C ASP A 15 27.27 -18.81 -18.53
N GLY A 16 25.94 -18.84 -18.39
CA GLY A 16 24.99 -18.81 -19.52
C GLY A 16 24.79 -20.16 -20.23
N ASP A 17 25.25 -21.25 -19.62
CA ASP A 17 25.25 -22.62 -20.16
C ASP A 17 24.00 -23.43 -19.78
N VAL A 18 22.91 -22.76 -19.41
CA VAL A 18 21.61 -23.38 -19.10
C VAL A 18 20.58 -23.08 -20.18
N GLY A 19 19.68 -24.02 -20.44
CA GLY A 19 18.56 -23.80 -21.36
C GLY A 19 17.62 -22.69 -20.89
N GLU A 20 17.01 -21.96 -21.82
CA GLU A 20 16.21 -20.75 -21.59
C GLU A 20 15.12 -20.93 -20.52
N GLN A 21 14.32 -21.99 -20.59
CA GLN A 21 13.25 -22.24 -19.62
C GLN A 21 13.79 -22.49 -18.22
N LEU A 22 14.93 -23.16 -18.10
CA LEU A 22 15.57 -23.41 -16.82
C LEU A 22 16.22 -22.14 -16.26
N ALA A 23 16.81 -21.31 -17.15
CA ALA A 23 17.37 -20.01 -16.78
C ALA A 23 16.32 -19.10 -16.13
N ILE A 24 15.11 -19.03 -16.71
CA ILE A 24 14.00 -18.24 -16.17
C ILE A 24 13.65 -18.69 -14.74
N HIS A 25 13.50 -20.00 -14.51
CA HIS A 25 13.18 -20.51 -13.18
C HIS A 25 14.28 -20.28 -12.15
N ILE A 26 15.55 -20.35 -12.56
CA ILE A 26 16.68 -20.04 -11.69
C ILE A 26 16.70 -18.54 -11.36
N ALA A 27 16.46 -17.68 -12.35
CA ALA A 27 16.38 -16.23 -12.16
C ALA A 27 15.24 -15.85 -11.19
N GLU A 28 14.03 -16.39 -11.39
CA GLU A 28 12.89 -16.19 -10.48
C GLU A 28 13.24 -16.59 -9.03
N HIS A 29 13.98 -17.69 -8.85
CA HIS A 29 14.42 -18.12 -7.53
C HIS A 29 15.50 -17.21 -6.94
N VAL A 30 16.46 -16.78 -7.74
CA VAL A 30 17.54 -15.86 -7.33
C VAL A 30 16.94 -14.53 -6.85
N ASP A 31 15.96 -13.99 -7.57
CA ASP A 31 15.25 -12.77 -7.21
C ASP A 31 14.49 -12.91 -5.88
N ALA A 32 13.94 -14.10 -5.59
CA ALA A 32 13.20 -14.37 -4.36
C ALA A 32 14.08 -14.82 -3.18
N CYS A 33 15.31 -15.29 -3.41
CA CYS A 33 16.17 -15.91 -2.40
C CYS A 33 17.51 -15.18 -2.24
N PRO A 34 17.66 -14.34 -1.19
CA PRO A 34 18.89 -13.56 -0.96
C PRO A 34 20.17 -14.40 -0.85
N SER A 35 20.05 -15.63 -0.32
CA SER A 35 21.18 -16.57 -0.22
C SER A 35 21.67 -17.03 -1.60
N CYS A 36 20.76 -17.34 -2.52
CA CYS A 36 21.11 -17.72 -3.88
C CYS A 36 21.63 -16.52 -4.69
N ALA A 37 21.07 -15.32 -4.49
CA ALA A 37 21.58 -14.09 -5.08
C ALA A 37 23.03 -13.80 -4.67
N THR A 38 23.34 -13.94 -3.39
CA THR A 38 24.71 -13.74 -2.88
C THR A 38 25.70 -14.75 -3.47
N ARG A 39 25.31 -16.02 -3.58
CA ARG A 39 26.15 -17.05 -4.21
C ARG A 39 26.37 -16.79 -5.70
N ALA A 40 25.30 -16.47 -6.44
CA ALA A 40 25.39 -16.17 -7.88
C ALA A 40 26.33 -15.00 -8.16
N ALA A 41 26.23 -13.91 -7.39
CA ALA A 41 27.14 -12.76 -7.50
C ALA A 41 28.60 -13.12 -7.22
N GLY A 42 28.86 -14.07 -6.32
CA GLY A 42 30.21 -14.55 -6.02
C GLY A 42 30.81 -15.46 -7.10
N LEU A 43 29.96 -16.10 -7.92
CA LEU A 43 30.38 -16.96 -9.03
C LEU A 43 30.66 -16.19 -10.31
N GLU A 44 30.27 -14.90 -10.38
CA GLU A 44 30.47 -14.09 -11.57
C GLU A 44 31.98 -13.94 -11.84
N PRO A 45 32.50 -14.48 -12.97
CA PRO A 45 33.94 -14.59 -13.20
C PRO A 45 34.63 -13.22 -13.26
N LEU A 46 33.89 -12.18 -13.65
CA LEU A 46 34.38 -10.81 -13.63
C LEU A 46 34.34 -10.16 -12.25
N ALA A 47 33.52 -10.63 -11.30
CA ALA A 47 33.42 -10.02 -9.97
C ALA A 47 34.75 -10.08 -9.22
N ALA A 48 35.46 -11.21 -9.30
CA ALA A 48 36.80 -11.33 -8.71
C ALA A 48 37.83 -10.42 -9.40
N ALA A 49 37.76 -10.29 -10.72
CA ALA A 49 38.64 -9.42 -11.48
C ALA A 49 38.40 -7.93 -11.16
N PHE A 50 37.14 -7.50 -11.07
CA PHE A 50 36.77 -6.14 -10.67
C PHE A 50 37.10 -5.86 -9.20
N ALA A 51 36.87 -6.81 -8.29
CA ALA A 51 37.23 -6.65 -6.88
C ALA A 51 38.75 -6.50 -6.65
N ALA A 52 39.58 -7.01 -7.57
CA ALA A 52 41.03 -6.86 -7.53
C ALA A 52 41.53 -5.52 -8.10
N VAL A 53 40.67 -4.78 -8.82
CA VAL A 53 41.03 -3.46 -9.37
C VAL A 53 40.94 -2.42 -8.27
N THR A 54 41.95 -1.56 -8.17
CA THR A 54 41.90 -0.39 -7.28
C THR A 54 40.79 0.54 -7.73
N ASP A 55 39.91 0.94 -6.82
CA ASP A 55 38.83 1.87 -7.13
C ASP A 55 39.39 3.14 -7.80
N PRO A 56 38.96 3.46 -9.02
CA PRO A 56 39.40 4.67 -9.68
C PRO A 56 38.88 5.87 -8.90
N MET A 57 39.73 6.86 -8.66
CA MET A 57 39.29 8.09 -8.02
C MET A 57 38.33 8.84 -8.97
N PRO A 58 37.05 9.01 -8.61
CA PRO A 58 36.11 9.69 -9.48
C PRO A 58 36.52 11.17 -9.65
N PRO A 59 36.22 11.79 -10.81
CA PRO A 59 36.42 13.22 -11.00
C PRO A 59 35.71 14.02 -9.90
N PRO A 60 36.31 15.11 -9.39
CA PRO A 60 35.74 15.87 -8.28
C PRO A 60 34.38 16.52 -8.61
N ASP A 61 34.09 16.70 -9.90
CA ASP A 61 32.85 17.27 -10.43
C ASP A 61 31.81 16.22 -10.83
N LEU A 62 32.12 14.92 -10.73
CA LEU A 62 31.22 13.84 -11.17
C LEU A 62 29.85 13.94 -10.49
N VAL A 63 29.85 14.13 -9.16
CA VAL A 63 28.61 14.26 -8.38
C VAL A 63 27.79 15.46 -8.86
N ALA A 64 28.43 16.61 -9.08
CA ALA A 64 27.76 17.80 -9.56
C ALA A 64 27.18 17.60 -10.97
N ARG A 65 27.89 16.90 -11.85
CA ARG A 65 27.43 16.58 -13.21
C ARG A 65 26.27 15.60 -13.22
N VAL A 66 26.32 14.53 -12.42
CA VAL A 66 25.23 13.56 -12.29
C VAL A 66 23.99 14.23 -11.73
N LEU A 67 24.12 15.07 -10.70
CA LEU A 67 22.98 15.79 -10.12
C LEU A 67 22.41 16.87 -11.06
N ALA A 68 23.23 17.46 -11.92
CA ALA A 68 22.77 18.42 -12.92
C ALA A 68 21.99 17.75 -14.07
N GLU A 69 22.35 16.52 -14.43
CA GLU A 69 21.70 15.76 -15.52
C GLU A 69 20.59 14.82 -15.00
N ALA A 70 20.58 14.53 -13.70
CA ALA A 70 19.54 13.71 -13.09
C ALA A 70 18.20 14.38 -13.40
N PRO A 71 17.26 13.65 -14.05
CA PRO A 71 15.92 14.17 -14.18
C PRO A 71 15.44 14.45 -12.77
N THR A 72 15.13 15.70 -12.46
CA THR A 72 14.30 16.01 -11.31
C THR A 72 13.04 15.20 -11.54
N GLU A 73 12.88 14.09 -10.83
CA GLU A 73 11.67 13.29 -10.82
C GLU A 73 10.55 14.27 -10.50
N GLU A 74 9.83 14.73 -11.53
CA GLU A 74 8.61 15.47 -11.31
C GLU A 74 7.72 14.51 -10.54
N PRO A 75 7.24 14.87 -9.33
CA PRO A 75 6.42 13.98 -8.55
C PRO A 75 5.28 13.53 -9.44
N GLU A 76 5.17 12.21 -9.63
CA GLU A 76 4.15 11.58 -10.46
C GLU A 76 2.80 12.11 -9.99
N ARG A 77 2.25 13.06 -10.77
CA ARG A 77 0.98 13.68 -10.40
C ARG A 77 -0.08 12.62 -10.59
N LEU A 78 -0.56 12.08 -9.46
CA LEU A 78 -1.68 11.17 -9.45
C LEU A 78 -2.79 11.74 -10.37
N PRO A 79 -3.26 10.97 -11.37
CA PRO A 79 -4.22 11.48 -12.33
C PRO A 79 -5.48 11.91 -11.59
N THR A 80 -5.80 13.21 -11.61
CA THR A 80 -7.00 13.76 -10.96
C THR A 80 -8.29 13.06 -11.41
N GLN A 81 -8.28 12.49 -12.61
CA GLN A 81 -9.37 11.69 -13.15
C GLN A 81 -9.58 10.38 -12.39
N GLU A 82 -8.51 9.68 -12.01
CA GLU A 82 -8.60 8.42 -11.25
C GLU A 82 -9.13 8.67 -9.85
N ILE A 83 -8.69 9.76 -9.21
CA ILE A 83 -9.20 10.20 -7.90
C ILE A 83 -10.69 10.54 -7.99
N ALA A 84 -11.11 11.26 -9.03
CA ALA A 84 -12.51 11.63 -9.23
C ALA A 84 -13.41 10.39 -9.46
N ILE A 85 -12.94 9.42 -10.26
CA ILE A 85 -13.66 8.16 -10.48
C ILE A 85 -13.78 7.38 -9.16
N GLY A 86 -12.68 7.26 -8.41
CA GLY A 86 -12.68 6.58 -7.12
C GLY A 86 -13.66 7.22 -6.14
N ALA A 87 -13.66 8.56 -6.03
CA ALA A 87 -14.58 9.29 -5.16
C ALA A 87 -16.05 9.10 -5.56
N LEU A 88 -16.34 9.10 -6.87
CA LEU A 88 -17.69 8.95 -7.39
C LEU A 88 -18.24 7.54 -7.17
N LEU A 89 -17.41 6.51 -7.35
CA LEU A 89 -17.76 5.13 -7.02
C LEU A 89 -18.03 4.95 -5.52
N LEU A 90 -17.20 5.56 -4.66
CA LEU A 90 -17.40 5.51 -3.21
C LEU A 90 -18.71 6.19 -2.79
N ALA A 91 -19.02 7.35 -3.38
CA ALA A 91 -20.26 8.07 -3.14
C ALA A 91 -21.48 7.27 -3.61
N GLY A 92 -21.40 6.63 -4.79
CA GLY A 92 -22.44 5.76 -5.32
C GLY A 92 -22.70 4.54 -4.42
N ALA A 93 -21.65 3.87 -3.96
CA ALA A 93 -21.76 2.76 -3.01
C ALA A 93 -22.41 3.19 -1.69
N SER A 94 -21.98 4.34 -1.14
CA SER A 94 -22.55 4.91 0.10
C SER A 94 -24.03 5.24 -0.06
N LEU A 95 -24.42 5.80 -1.21
CA LEU A 95 -25.81 6.12 -1.51
C LEU A 95 -26.68 4.86 -1.64
N LEU A 96 -26.14 3.80 -2.25
CA LEU A 96 -26.82 2.50 -2.34
C LEU A 96 -27.01 1.86 -0.96
N LEU A 97 -26.00 1.94 -0.07
CA LEU A 97 -26.11 1.46 1.31
C LEU A 97 -27.22 2.18 2.08
N VAL A 98 -27.31 3.51 1.96
CA VAL A 98 -28.34 4.32 2.63
C VAL A 98 -29.73 4.15 1.99
N GLY A 99 -29.80 3.93 0.68
CA GLY A 99 -31.04 3.91 -0.08
C GLY A 99 -31.79 2.58 -0.06
N LEU A 100 -31.14 1.46 0.30
CA LEU A 100 -31.70 0.12 0.07
C LEU A 100 -32.29 -0.61 1.28
N ASP A 101 -32.00 -0.29 2.56
CA ASP A 101 -32.54 -1.13 3.64
C ASP A 101 -32.83 -0.47 5.01
N GLY A 102 -33.82 -1.08 5.69
CA GLY A 102 -34.33 -0.73 7.01
C GLY A 102 -33.38 -1.06 8.18
N PRO A 103 -33.89 -1.03 9.44
CA PRO A 103 -33.06 -0.89 10.66
C PRO A 103 -32.07 -2.04 10.94
N LEU A 104 -32.18 -3.19 10.26
CA LEU A 104 -31.24 -4.31 10.35
C LEU A 104 -30.01 -4.12 9.44
N ALA A 105 -30.14 -3.41 8.31
CA ALA A 105 -28.99 -3.09 7.47
C ALA A 105 -28.12 -1.99 8.06
N MET A 106 -28.70 -1.03 8.80
CA MET A 106 -27.92 -0.03 9.54
C MET A 106 -26.88 -0.65 10.50
N ALA A 107 -27.15 -1.82 11.08
CA ALA A 107 -26.21 -2.51 11.96
C ALA A 107 -25.09 -3.23 11.19
N ALA A 108 -25.40 -3.79 10.02
CA ALA A 108 -24.41 -4.36 9.10
C ALA A 108 -23.50 -3.26 8.52
N ASP A 109 -24.08 -2.11 8.17
CA ASP A 109 -23.37 -0.95 7.64
C ASP A 109 -22.40 -0.34 8.64
N LEU A 110 -22.73 -0.36 9.93
CA LEU A 110 -21.82 0.07 10.99
C LEU A 110 -20.58 -0.83 11.09
N GLY A 111 -20.77 -2.14 10.93
CA GLY A 111 -19.68 -3.12 10.92
C GLY A 111 -18.78 -2.96 9.70
N VAL A 112 -19.36 -2.76 8.51
CA VAL A 112 -18.62 -2.51 7.26
C VAL A 112 -17.87 -1.19 7.34
N ALA A 113 -18.50 -0.13 7.84
CA ALA A 113 -17.85 1.18 8.01
C ALA A 113 -16.69 1.12 9.01
N LEU A 114 -16.84 0.43 10.15
CA LEU A 114 -15.75 0.23 11.10
C LEU A 114 -14.59 -0.56 10.48
N ASN A 115 -14.90 -1.63 9.74
CA ASN A 115 -13.87 -2.48 9.18
C ASN A 115 -13.12 -1.78 8.03
N ALA A 116 -13.82 -0.98 7.22
CA ALA A 116 -13.21 -0.11 6.22
C ALA A 116 -12.32 0.95 6.87
N ALA A 117 -12.77 1.58 7.97
CA ALA A 117 -11.96 2.54 8.71
C ALA A 117 -10.69 1.90 9.30
N ILE A 118 -10.79 0.68 9.85
CA ILE A 118 -9.64 -0.08 10.35
C ILE A 118 -8.68 -0.46 9.21
N ALA A 119 -9.20 -0.90 8.06
CA ALA A 119 -8.41 -1.25 6.90
C ALA A 119 -7.65 -0.05 6.33
N LEU A 120 -8.32 1.10 6.21
CA LEU A 120 -7.70 2.37 5.78
C LEU A 120 -6.66 2.86 6.77
N THR A 121 -6.92 2.71 8.08
CA THR A 121 -5.94 3.06 9.11
C THR A 121 -4.69 2.17 9.00
N ARG A 122 -4.88 0.86 8.79
CA ARG A 122 -3.77 -0.09 8.63
C ARG A 122 -2.96 0.17 7.36
N SER A 123 -3.61 0.45 6.23
CA SER A 123 -2.91 0.76 4.98
C SER A 123 -2.15 2.09 5.07
N LEU A 124 -2.71 3.10 5.74
CA LEU A 124 -1.99 4.37 5.99
C LEU A 124 -0.82 4.21 6.98
N THR A 125 -0.94 3.34 7.99
CA THR A 125 0.16 3.11 8.95
C THR A 125 1.38 2.43 8.34
N ILE A 126 1.20 1.64 7.27
CA ILE A 126 2.32 1.00 6.57
C ILE A 126 3.01 1.99 5.61
N ALA A 127 2.31 3.06 5.20
CA ALA A 127 2.75 3.92 4.11
C ALA A 127 3.56 5.17 4.52
N VAL A 128 3.41 5.78 5.70
CA VAL A 128 3.96 7.14 5.91
C VAL A 128 4.45 7.44 7.34
N SER A 129 5.76 7.73 7.48
CA SER A 129 6.50 7.91 8.74
C SER A 129 6.75 9.37 9.17
N SER A 130 6.01 10.38 8.72
CA SER A 130 6.24 11.78 9.20
C SER A 130 5.03 12.71 9.25
N PHE A 131 3.87 12.31 8.70
CA PHE A 131 2.70 13.20 8.52
C PHE A 131 1.62 13.03 9.61
N GLN A 132 2.01 12.56 10.81
CA GLN A 132 1.08 11.99 11.79
C GLN A 132 0.25 13.00 12.59
N LEU A 133 0.59 14.29 12.61
CA LEU A 133 -0.12 15.25 13.46
C LEU A 133 -1.40 15.81 12.81
N THR A 134 -1.44 15.99 11.50
CA THR A 134 -2.60 16.58 10.80
C THR A 134 -3.72 15.56 10.57
N LEU A 135 -3.37 14.32 10.22
CA LEU A 135 -4.34 13.24 10.03
C LEU A 135 -4.96 12.75 11.34
N GLY A 136 -4.20 12.75 12.45
CA GLY A 136 -4.72 12.43 13.78
C GLY A 136 -5.79 13.42 14.26
N VAL A 137 -5.62 14.71 13.99
CA VAL A 137 -6.62 15.73 14.34
C VAL A 137 -7.89 15.57 13.49
N ALA A 138 -7.74 15.26 12.21
CA ALA A 138 -8.87 15.04 11.30
C ALA A 138 -9.71 13.81 11.69
N THR A 139 -9.07 12.71 12.09
CA THR A 139 -9.79 11.49 12.53
C THR A 139 -10.49 11.65 13.87
N VAL A 140 -9.88 12.37 14.82
CA VAL A 140 -10.55 12.70 16.08
C VAL A 140 -11.75 13.62 15.84
N ALA A 141 -11.64 14.58 14.92
CA ALA A 141 -12.74 15.47 14.57
C ALA A 141 -13.92 14.74 13.91
N THR A 142 -13.64 13.80 12.99
CA THR A 142 -14.71 13.03 12.32
C THR A 142 -15.38 12.03 13.27
N LEU A 143 -14.63 11.37 14.15
CA LEU A 143 -15.19 10.54 15.23
C LEU A 143 -16.06 11.36 16.20
N GLY A 144 -15.61 12.57 16.55
CA GLY A 144 -16.38 13.49 17.39
C GLY A 144 -17.71 13.90 16.73
N ALA A 145 -17.67 14.28 15.46
CA ALA A 145 -18.87 14.66 14.70
C ALA A 145 -19.87 13.49 14.58
N LEU A 146 -19.38 12.26 14.42
CA LEU A 146 -20.20 11.05 14.39
C LEU A 146 -20.87 10.78 15.75
N LEU A 147 -20.15 10.96 16.86
CA LEU A 147 -20.72 10.79 18.20
C LEU A 147 -21.80 11.85 18.49
N VAL A 148 -21.61 13.08 18.04
CA VAL A 148 -22.60 14.16 18.21
C VAL A 148 -23.88 13.88 17.43
N THR A 149 -23.77 13.43 16.18
CA THR A 149 -24.96 13.07 15.37
C THR A 149 -25.70 11.87 15.95
N LEU A 150 -25.00 10.87 16.47
CA LEU A 150 -25.60 9.74 17.20
C LEU A 150 -26.27 10.17 18.51
N HIS A 151 -25.67 11.10 19.25
CA HIS A 151 -26.29 11.63 20.47
C HIS A 151 -27.56 12.43 20.15
N PHE A 152 -27.54 13.26 19.10
CA PHE A 152 -28.71 14.03 18.68
C PHE A 152 -29.84 13.11 18.21
N ALA A 153 -29.53 12.12 17.36
CA ALA A 153 -30.49 11.13 16.86
C ALA A 153 -31.06 10.22 17.97
N SER A 154 -30.31 9.97 19.04
CA SER A 154 -30.81 9.22 20.19
C SER A 154 -31.66 10.09 21.14
N SER A 155 -31.35 11.38 21.26
CA SER A 155 -32.11 12.33 22.07
C SER A 155 -33.53 12.59 21.51
N GLU A 156 -33.68 12.63 20.19
CA GLU A 156 -34.98 12.81 19.54
C GLU A 156 -35.89 11.57 19.59
N ARG A 157 -35.35 10.38 19.93
CA ARG A 157 -36.16 9.15 20.08
C ARG A 157 -36.77 8.98 21.47
N VAL A 158 -36.50 9.90 22.40
CA VAL A 158 -37.10 9.89 23.75
C VAL A 158 -38.23 10.93 23.82
N LEU A 159 -39.45 10.47 23.48
CA LEU A 159 -40.82 11.03 23.67
C LEU A 159 -41.48 11.77 22.48
N PRO A 160 -42.81 11.59 22.24
CA PRO A 160 -43.83 11.12 23.18
C PRO A 160 -44.59 9.85 22.75
N ARG A 161 -44.58 8.84 23.64
CA ARG A 161 -45.65 7.82 23.72
C ARG A 161 -46.84 8.47 24.42
N GLY A 162 -47.69 9.18 23.67
CA GLY A 162 -48.76 9.94 24.31
C GLY A 162 -49.78 10.57 23.36
N PHE A 163 -50.21 9.88 22.31
CA PHE A 163 -51.37 10.33 21.52
C PHE A 163 -52.25 9.18 20.99
N LEU A 164 -52.46 8.14 21.81
CA LEU A 164 -53.53 7.17 21.62
C LEU A 164 -54.63 7.41 22.66
N ARG A 165 -55.35 8.55 22.57
CA ARG A 165 -56.62 8.72 23.33
C ARG A 165 -57.49 9.89 22.83
N ARG A 166 -57.94 9.90 21.57
CA ARG A 166 -59.12 10.72 21.17
C ARG A 166 -59.68 10.42 19.77
N ILE A 167 -60.10 9.18 19.51
CA ILE A 167 -61.17 8.90 18.51
C ILE A 167 -62.02 7.76 19.07
N ALA A 168 -62.84 8.09 20.05
CA ALA A 168 -64.03 7.36 20.49
C ALA A 168 -65.02 8.41 21.01
#